data_AF-A0A5D0J5G9-F1
#
_entry.id   AF-A0A5D0J5G9-F1
#
_cell.length_a   1.000
_cell.length_b   1.000
_cell.length_c   1.000
_cell.angle_alpha   90.00
_cell.angle_beta   90.00
_cell.angle_gamma   90.00
#
_symmetry.space_group_name_H-M   'P 1'
#
loop_
_entity.id
_entity.type
_entity.pdbx_description
1 polymer ?
#
loop_
_entity_poly.entity_id
_entity_poly.type
_entity_poly.pdbx_seq_one_letter_code
_entity_poly.pdbx_strand_id
1 'polypeptide(L)'
;GSQLKHLKQLVEYITGMDTRIGYPNEHLAGDSDEDITSPLFATAVGLVLDGLKRQQRKKVETETITETEVEEEEADTTEENVNNIVEEPKKERKSFLDKLTERVKDFLDNAE
;
A
#
# COMPACT_ATOMS: atom_id res chain seq x y z
N GLY A 1 -12.05 -8.09 -19.86
CA GLY A 1 -12.40 -7.49 -18.55
C GLY A 1 -13.49 -8.31 -17.89
N SER A 2 -13.73 -8.14 -16.58
CA SER A 2 -14.73 -8.90 -15.81
C SER A 2 -16.18 -8.64 -16.22
N GLN A 3 -16.45 -7.57 -16.98
CA GLN A 3 -17.78 -7.18 -17.46
C GLN A 3 -18.18 -7.80 -18.82
N LEU A 4 -17.42 -8.78 -19.33
CA LEU A 4 -17.80 -9.48 -20.57
C LEU A 4 -19.10 -10.27 -20.37
N LYS A 5 -19.97 -10.26 -21.39
CA LYS A 5 -21.22 -11.03 -21.38
C LYS A 5 -20.92 -12.50 -21.13
N HIS A 6 -21.67 -13.09 -20.20
CA HIS A 6 -21.59 -14.50 -19.82
C HIS A 6 -20.26 -14.98 -19.21
N LEU A 7 -19.32 -14.08 -18.89
CA LEU A 7 -18.03 -14.47 -18.32
C LEU A 7 -18.18 -15.14 -16.95
N LYS A 8 -19.10 -14.65 -16.11
CA LYS A 8 -19.41 -15.26 -14.80
C LYS A 8 -19.79 -16.74 -14.99
N GLN A 9 -20.77 -16.99 -15.85
CA GLN A 9 -21.29 -18.33 -16.12
C GLN A 9 -20.21 -19.27 -16.68
N LEU A 10 -19.35 -18.77 -17.57
CA LEU A 10 -18.27 -19.57 -18.14
C LEU A 10 -17.24 -19.97 -17.07
N VAL A 11 -16.79 -19.02 -16.25
CA VAL A 11 -15.78 -19.30 -15.22
C VAL A 11 -16.35 -20.23 -14.16
N GLU A 12 -17.59 -20.01 -13.72
CA GLU A 12 -18.30 -20.90 -12.79
C GLU A 12 -18.44 -22.32 -13.34
N TYR A 13 -18.83 -22.47 -14.62
CA TYR A 13 -18.94 -23.77 -15.27
C TYR A 13 -17.60 -24.51 -15.37
N ILE A 14 -16.52 -23.82 -15.77
CA ILE A 14 -15.20 -24.43 -15.95
C ILE A 14 -14.55 -24.79 -14.60
N THR A 15 -14.68 -23.91 -13.62
CA THR A 15 -14.01 -24.07 -12.32
C THR A 15 -14.82 -24.87 -11.31
N GLY A 16 -16.15 -24.96 -11.49
CA GLY A 16 -17.07 -25.54 -10.52
C GLY A 16 -17.24 -24.73 -9.23
N MET A 17 -16.75 -23.48 -9.20
CA MET A 17 -16.83 -22.59 -8.04
C MET A 17 -17.74 -21.40 -8.33
N ASP A 18 -18.53 -20.95 -7.35
CA ASP A 18 -19.30 -19.71 -7.49
C ASP A 18 -18.36 -18.53 -7.74
N THR A 19 -18.79 -17.64 -8.63
CA THR A 19 -17.98 -16.51 -9.07
C THR A 19 -18.71 -15.19 -8.86
N ARG A 20 -17.93 -14.13 -8.64
CA ARG A 20 -18.44 -12.79 -8.37
C ARG A 20 -17.61 -11.75 -9.12
N ILE A 21 -18.26 -10.70 -9.59
CA ILE A 21 -17.58 -9.50 -10.09
C ILE A 21 -17.16 -8.66 -8.88
N GLY A 22 -15.87 -8.36 -8.78
CA GLY A 22 -15.34 -7.42 -7.78
C GLY A 22 -15.57 -5.99 -8.23
N TYR A 23 -16.28 -5.21 -7.41
CA TYR A 23 -16.52 -3.79 -7.63
C TYR A 23 -15.74 -2.97 -6.58
N PRO A 24 -14.96 -1.95 -6.99
CA PRO A 24 -14.10 -1.16 -6.10
C PRO A 24 -14.83 -0.41 -4.98
N ASN A 25 -16.12 -0.15 -5.14
CA ASN A 25 -16.92 0.60 -4.16
C ASN A 25 -17.43 -0.23 -2.98
N GLU A 26 -17.28 -1.56 -3.01
CA GLU A 26 -17.77 -2.44 -1.93
C GLU A 26 -17.20 -2.09 -0.55
N HIS A 27 -16.00 -1.52 -0.51
CA HIS A 27 -15.32 -1.10 0.71
C HIS A 27 -15.27 0.43 0.88
N LEU A 28 -15.99 1.18 0.06
CA LEU A 28 -16.09 2.63 0.13
C LEU A 28 -17.40 3.03 0.81
N ALA A 29 -17.37 4.11 1.58
CA ALA A 29 -18.57 4.66 2.20
C ALA A 29 -19.27 5.65 1.24
N GLY A 30 -20.61 5.60 1.19
CA GLY A 30 -21.46 6.55 0.49
C GLY A 30 -21.89 6.13 -0.92
N ASP A 31 -22.70 6.98 -1.56
CA ASP A 31 -23.06 6.89 -2.97
C ASP A 31 -21.85 7.30 -3.82
N SER A 32 -20.96 6.35 -4.07
CA SER A 32 -19.85 6.50 -5.01
C SER A 32 -20.40 6.73 -6.43
N ASP A 33 -19.87 7.71 -7.17
CA ASP A 33 -20.24 7.95 -8.58
C ASP A 33 -20.19 6.63 -9.40
N GLU A 34 -21.19 6.40 -10.24
CA GLU A 34 -21.32 5.15 -11.02
C GLU A 34 -20.03 4.82 -11.80
N ASP A 35 -19.33 5.83 -12.29
CA ASP A 35 -18.07 5.66 -13.02
C ASP A 35 -17.00 4.98 -12.17
N ILE A 36 -16.78 5.45 -10.93
CA ILE A 36 -15.75 4.89 -10.03
C ILE A 36 -16.13 3.52 -9.47
N THR A 37 -17.40 3.10 -9.59
CA THR A 37 -17.83 1.75 -9.25
C THR A 37 -17.42 0.72 -10.28
N SER A 38 -17.00 1.12 -11.48
CA SER A 38 -16.66 0.17 -12.54
C SER A 38 -15.42 -0.68 -12.19
N PRO A 39 -15.43 -2.01 -12.43
CA PRO A 39 -14.26 -2.87 -12.29
C PRO A 39 -13.04 -2.41 -13.11
N LEU A 40 -13.25 -1.58 -14.13
CA LEU A 40 -12.17 -0.93 -14.90
C LEU A 40 -11.23 -0.13 -14.00
N PHE A 41 -11.75 0.52 -12.96
CA PHE A 41 -10.98 1.38 -12.05
C PHE A 41 -10.47 0.65 -10.80
N ALA A 42 -10.67 -0.66 -10.69
CA ALA A 42 -10.30 -1.44 -9.51
C ALA A 42 -8.83 -1.25 -9.09
N THR A 43 -7.91 -1.20 -10.06
CA THR A 43 -6.48 -0.99 -9.78
C THR A 43 -6.19 0.40 -9.25
N ALA A 44 -6.74 1.45 -9.88
CA ALA A 44 -6.48 2.83 -9.47
C ALA A 44 -7.05 3.10 -8.07
N VAL A 45 -8.30 2.70 -7.81
CA VAL A 45 -8.92 2.82 -6.48
C VAL A 45 -8.13 2.03 -5.44
N GLY A 46 -7.71 0.80 -5.76
CA GLY A 46 -6.89 -0.03 -4.87
C GLY A 46 -5.55 0.62 -4.50
N LEU A 47 -4.86 1.23 -5.47
CA LEU A 47 -3.61 1.94 -5.22
C LEU A 47 -3.80 3.18 -4.32
N VAL A 48 -4.89 3.94 -4.50
CA VAL A 48 -5.22 5.08 -3.65
C VAL A 48 -5.48 4.63 -2.21
N LEU A 49 -6.30 3.58 -2.02
CA LEU A 49 -6.59 3.01 -0.71
C LEU A 49 -5.32 2.49 -0.01
N ASP A 50 -4.46 1.78 -0.73
CA ASP A 50 -3.19 1.28 -0.21
C ASP A 50 -2.24 2.42 0.16
N GLY A 51 -2.19 3.48 -0.66
CA GLY A 51 -1.43 4.70 -0.38
C GLY A 51 -1.85 5.38 0.92
N LEU A 52 -3.14 5.58 1.13
CA LEU A 52 -3.69 6.16 2.37
C LEU A 52 -3.38 5.29 3.59
N LYS A 53 -3.52 3.96 3.47
CA LYS A 53 -3.20 3.03 4.56
C LYS A 53 -1.71 3.05 4.92
N ARG A 54 -0.82 3.18 3.92
CA ARG A 54 0.63 3.35 4.15
C ARG A 54 0.94 4.66 4.84
N GLN A 55 0.31 5.76 4.45
CA GLN A 55 0.47 7.05 5.12
C GLN A 55 0.04 7.01 6.59
N GLN A 56 -1.10 6.38 6.88
CA GLN A 56 -1.57 6.18 8.26
C GLN A 56 -0.57 5.36 9.09
N ARG A 57 -0.04 4.25 8.53
CA ARG A 57 0.99 3.44 9.21
C ARG A 57 2.25 4.25 9.51
N LYS A 58 2.75 5.02 8.53
CA LYS A 58 3.92 5.89 8.73
C LYS A 58 3.67 6.93 9.82
N LYS A 59 2.46 7.53 9.86
CA LYS A 59 2.10 8.50 10.89
C LYS A 59 2.12 7.89 12.29
N VAL A 60 1.53 6.70 12.45
CA VAL A 60 1.57 5.97 13.73
C VAL A 60 3.00 5.61 14.12
N GLU A 61 3.81 5.13 13.17
CA GLU A 61 5.22 4.80 13.42
C GLU A 61 6.03 6.02 13.87
N THR A 62 5.86 7.18 13.21
CA THR A 62 6.50 8.43 13.64
C THR A 62 6.01 8.89 15.01
N GLU A 63 4.71 8.75 15.31
CA GLU A 63 4.14 9.13 16.62
C GLU A 63 4.66 8.21 17.74
N THR A 64 4.78 6.90 17.49
CA THR A 64 5.37 5.96 18.45
C THR A 64 6.85 6.20 18.68
N ILE A 65 7.62 6.62 17.67
CA ILE A 65 9.04 6.95 17.84
C ILE A 65 9.17 8.24 18.68
N THR A 66 8.33 9.26 18.43
CA THR A 66 8.33 10.47 19.23
C THR A 66 7.90 10.26 20.68
N GLU A 67 6.96 9.35 20.98
CA GLU A 67 6.61 9.02 22.36
C GLU A 67 7.74 8.25 23.07
N THR A 68 8.48 7.41 22.35
CA THR A 68 9.61 6.66 22.93
C THR A 68 10.82 7.57 23.20
N GLU A 69 11.09 8.55 22.33
CA GLU A 69 12.15 9.55 22.55
C GLU A 69 11.81 10.53 23.70
N VAL A 70 10.53 10.87 23.88
CA VAL A 70 10.10 11.79 24.95
C VAL A 70 10.10 11.10 26.33
N GLU A 71 9.84 9.79 26.43
CA GLU A 71 9.99 9.04 27.69
C GLU A 71 11.46 8.76 28.07
N GLU A 72 12.37 8.66 27.11
CA GLU A 72 13.82 8.50 27.40
C GLU A 72 14.49 9.82 27.82
N GLU A 73 13.98 10.99 27.40
CA GLU A 73 14.54 12.29 27.82
C GLU A 73 14.15 12.75 29.23
N GLU A 74 13.06 12.24 29.84
CA GLU A 74 12.67 12.62 31.22
C GLU A 74 13.30 11.75 32.32
N ALA A 75 14.04 10.69 31.99
CA ALA A 75 14.55 9.73 32.96
C ALA A 75 16.06 9.81 33.26
N ASP A 76 16.83 10.73 32.67
CA ASP A 76 18.29 10.75 32.86
C ASP A 76 18.85 12.11 33.30
N THR A 77 18.67 12.39 34.59
CA THR A 77 19.56 13.30 35.33
C THR A 77 20.22 12.55 36.49
N THR A 78 21.08 11.57 36.21
CA THR A 78 22.23 11.25 37.09
C THR A 78 23.26 10.32 36.41
N GLU A 79 24.38 10.93 36.00
CA GLU A 79 25.78 10.44 36.01
C GLU A 79 26.18 9.07 35.38
N GLU A 80 26.99 9.18 34.32
CA GLU A 80 28.17 8.37 33.93
C GLU A 80 28.05 6.85 33.64
N ASN A 81 28.01 6.42 32.36
CA ASN A 81 29.07 5.63 31.67
C ASN A 81 28.60 5.06 30.31
N VAL A 82 29.35 5.40 29.25
CA VAL A 82 29.80 4.54 28.13
C VAL A 82 28.79 3.55 27.52
N ASN A 83 28.25 3.89 26.35
CA ASN A 83 28.43 3.11 25.11
C ASN A 83 27.78 3.81 23.91
N ASN A 84 28.63 4.24 22.96
CA ASN A 84 28.22 4.64 21.62
C ASN A 84 27.55 3.45 20.90
N ILE A 85 26.23 3.47 20.75
CA ILE A 85 25.53 2.66 19.75
C ILE A 85 25.34 3.57 18.54
N VAL A 86 26.28 3.47 17.59
CA VAL A 86 26.06 4.00 16.24
C VAL A 86 25.08 3.04 15.56
N GLU A 87 23.80 3.39 15.52
CA GLU A 87 22.85 2.71 14.64
C GLU A 87 23.21 3.02 13.18
N GLU A 88 23.73 2.03 12.46
CA GLU A 88 23.91 2.14 11.01
C GLU A 88 22.56 2.41 10.33
N PRO A 89 22.49 3.34 9.36
CA PRO A 89 21.24 3.63 8.67
C PRO A 89 20.81 2.37 7.89
N LYS A 90 19.75 1.71 8.37
CA LYS A 90 19.10 0.59 7.68
C LYS A 90 18.72 1.08 6.28
N LYS A 91 19.52 0.73 5.28
CA LYS A 91 19.24 1.05 3.87
C LYS A 91 17.81 0.61 3.55
N GLU A 92 16.96 1.57 3.24
CA GLU A 92 15.56 1.32 2.92
C GLU A 92 15.50 0.29 1.79
N ARG A 93 14.84 -0.85 2.06
CA ARG A 93 14.68 -1.90 1.05
C ARG A 93 13.79 -1.34 -0.05
N LYS A 94 14.30 -1.29 -1.28
CA LYS A 94 13.54 -0.83 -2.47
C LYS A 94 12.15 -1.45 -2.50
N SER A 95 11.14 -0.58 -2.53
CA SER A 95 9.72 -0.94 -2.55
C SER A 95 9.34 -1.63 -3.86
N PHE A 96 8.25 -2.39 -3.85
CA PHE A 96 7.71 -3.02 -5.06
C PHE A 96 7.35 -2.01 -6.16
N LEU A 97 7.00 -0.78 -5.77
CA LEU A 97 6.74 0.31 -6.72
C LEU A 97 8.04 0.83 -7.32
N ASP A 98 9.12 0.97 -6.54
CA ASP A 98 10.42 1.44 -7.05
C ASP A 98 10.94 0.49 -8.15
N LYS A 99 10.79 -0.82 -7.93
CA LYS A 99 11.15 -1.84 -8.93
C LYS A 99 10.28 -1.78 -10.19
N LEU A 100 9.00 -1.43 -10.05
CA LEU A 100 8.10 -1.26 -11.18
C LEU A 100 8.48 -0.01 -11.96
N THR A 101 8.73 1.11 -11.28
CA THR A 101 9.16 2.37 -11.90
C THR A 101 10.50 2.22 -12.61
N GLU A 102 11.47 1.51 -12.01
CA GLU A 102 12.72 1.16 -12.69
C GLU A 102 12.45 0.40 -14.00
N ARG A 103 11.60 -0.62 -13.99
CA ARG A 103 11.26 -1.39 -15.21
C ARG A 103 10.48 -0.60 -16.25
N VAL A 104 9.61 0.32 -15.84
CA VAL A 104 8.89 1.21 -16.76
C VAL A 104 9.85 2.21 -17.38
N LYS A 105 10.77 2.76 -16.57
CA LYS A 105 11.82 3.65 -17.05
C LYS A 105 12.73 2.92 -18.05
N ASP A 106 13.17 1.72 -17.72
CA ASP A 106 13.95 0.87 -18.63
C ASP A 106 13.16 0.57 -19.92
N PHE A 107 11.85 0.36 -19.86
CA PHE A 107 11.02 0.14 -21.06
C PHE A 107 10.96 1.39 -21.94
N LEU A 108 10.83 2.58 -21.36
CA LEU A 108 10.80 3.84 -22.11
C LEU A 108 12.18 4.17 -22.71
N ASP A 109 13.25 3.99 -21.95
CA ASP A 109 14.63 4.23 -22.40
C ASP A 109 15.07 3.25 -23.51
N ASN A 110 14.47 2.05 -23.59
CA ASN A 110 14.71 1.06 -24.65
C ASN A 110 13.71 1.14 -25.82
N ALA A 111 12.70 2.01 -25.75
CA ALA A 111 11.69 2.20 -26.79
C ALA A 111 11.97 3.40 -27.72
N GLU A 112 13.03 4.15 -27.43
CA GLU A 112 13.69 5.12 -28.33
C GLU A 112 14.79 4.43 -29.16
#